data_AF-A0A9D2JBU1-F1
#
_entry.id   AF-A0A9D2JBU1-F1
#
_cell.length_a   1.000
_cell.length_b   1.000
_cell.length_c   1.000
_cell.angle_alpha   90.00
_cell.angle_beta   90.00
_cell.angle_gamma   90.00
#
_symmetry.space_group_name_H-M   'P 1'
#
loop_
_entity.id
_entity.type
_entity.pdbx_description
1 polymer ?
#
loop_
_entity_poly.entity_id
_entity_poly.type
_entity_poly.pdbx_seq_one_letter_code
_entity_poly.pdbx_strand_id
1 'polypeptide(L)' 'MDSHILVNAGGHCFAGALQKADENGVVLKQSEKSGIMVRIPLELCSYVIHVSGERYSGKEELTAFFNRILA' A
#
# COMPACT_ATOMS: atom_id res chain seq x y z
N MET A 1 -12.38 -3.52 -8.53
CA MET A 1 -11.33 -2.49 -8.71
C MET A 1 -10.00 -3.15 -8.43
N ASP A 2 -8.99 -2.87 -9.25
CA ASP A 2 -7.67 -3.49 -9.12
C ASP A 2 -6.95 -2.85 -7.91
N SER A 3 -6.73 -3.61 -6.83
CA SER A 3 -6.17 -3.07 -5.57
C SER A 3 -4.64 -2.97 -5.59
N HIS A 4 -4.04 -3.01 -6.78
CA HIS A 4 -2.60 -3.01 -6.97
C HIS A 4 -1.99 -1.64 -6.67
N ILE A 5 -0.99 -1.63 -5.79
CA ILE A 5 -0.29 -0.44 -5.37
C ILE A 5 1.22 -0.66 -5.35
N LEU A 6 1.96 0.43 -5.53
CA LEU A 6 3.38 0.52 -5.22
C LEU A 6 3.54 1.36 -3.95
N VAL A 7 4.25 0.85 -2.97
CA VAL A 7 4.55 1.50 -1.69
C VAL A 7 6.04 1.74 -1.62
N ASN A 8 6.45 2.98 -1.38
CA ASN A 8 7.81 3.30 -1.01
C ASN A 8 7.90 3.45 0.51
N ALA A 9 8.80 2.68 1.12
CA ALA A 9 9.03 2.73 2.56
C ALA A 9 10.51 2.55 2.88
N GLY A 10 11.08 3.49 3.64
CA GLY A 10 12.49 3.43 4.07
C GLY A 10 13.51 3.25 2.94
N GLY A 11 13.26 3.82 1.76
CA GLY A 11 14.14 3.66 0.59
C GLY A 11 13.93 2.36 -0.21
N HIS A 12 13.01 1.50 0.19
CA HIS A 12 12.61 0.30 -0.54
C HIS A 12 11.26 0.47 -1.23
N CYS A 13 11.05 -0.22 -2.34
CA CYS A 13 9.79 -0.24 -3.07
C CYS A 13 9.16 -1.64 -3.04
N PHE A 14 7.88 -1.69 -2.69
CA PHE A 14 7.09 -2.91 -2.65
C PHE A 14 5.88 -2.72 -3.56
N ALA A 15 5.61 -3.68 -4.43
CA ALA A 15 4.43 -3.66 -5.29
C ALA A 15 3.59 -4.91 -5.06
N GLY A 16 2.26 -4.78 -5.15
CA GLY A 16 1.36 -5.91 -5.00
C GLY A 16 -0.09 -5.49 -4.80
N ALA A 17 -0.97 -6.48 -4.70
CA ALA A 17 -2.38 -6.28 -4.40
C ALA A 17 -2.55 -5.95 -2.91
N LEU A 18 -3.22 -4.85 -2.61
CA LEU A 18 -3.59 -4.48 -1.25
C LEU A 18 -4.55 -5.53 -0.67
N GLN A 19 -4.20 -6.07 0.48
CA GLN A 19 -5.01 -7.07 1.21
C GLN A 19 -5.61 -6.48 2.49
N LYS A 20 -4.84 -5.64 3.20
CA LYS A 20 -5.27 -4.96 4.42
C LYS A 20 -4.47 -3.67 4.59
N ALA A 21 -5.09 -2.64 5.16
CA ALA A 21 -4.38 -1.50 5.72
C ALA A 21 -5.05 -1.09 7.03
N ASP A 22 -4.23 -0.72 8.01
CA ASP A 22 -4.64 -0.19 9.29
C ASP A 22 -3.63 0.88 9.76
N GLU A 23 -3.88 1.48 10.91
CA GLU A 23 -3.02 2.50 11.52
C GLU A 23 -1.57 2.05 11.76
N ASN A 24 -1.34 0.74 11.84
CA ASN A 24 -0.02 0.16 12.08
C ASN A 24 0.71 -0.19 10.77
N GLY A 25 0.02 -0.22 9.62
CA GLY A 25 0.66 -0.51 8.35
C GLY A 25 -0.23 -1.12 7.28
N VAL A 26 0.42 -1.50 6.20
CA VAL A 26 -0.18 -1.99 4.97
C VAL A 26 0.30 -3.41 4.70
N VAL A 27 -0.62 -4.28 4.30
CA VAL A 27 -0.33 -5.66 3.93
C VAL A 27 -0.58 -5.84 2.43
N LEU A 28 0.48 -6.24 1.72
CA LEU A 28 0.46 -6.49 0.28
C LEU A 28 0.66 -7.98 -0.01
N LYS A 29 -0.05 -8.49 -1.01
CA LYS A 29 0.29 -9.76 -1.68
C LYS A 29 1.12 -9.43 -2.92
N GLN A 30 2.40 -9.81 -2.94
CA GLN A 30 3.34 -9.35 -3.98
C GLN A 30 3.16 -10.02 -5.35
N SER A 31 2.57 -11.22 -5.39
CA SER A 31 2.30 -11.92 -6.64
C SER A 31 1.10 -12.85 -6.44
N GLU A 32 0.22 -12.93 -7.43
CA GLU A 32 -0.92 -13.86 -7.40
C GLU A 32 -0.51 -15.32 -7.30
N LYS A 33 0.64 -15.66 -7.91
CA LYS A 33 1.21 -17.02 -7.96
C LYS A 33 1.97 -17.41 -6.70
N SER A 34 2.29 -16.43 -5.84
CA SER A 34 3.04 -16.66 -4.61
C SER A 34 2.17 -16.44 -3.37
N GLY A 35 2.46 -17.16 -2.28
CA GLY A 35 1.87 -16.89 -0.97
C GLY A 35 2.56 -15.76 -0.20
N ILE A 36 3.43 -14.98 -0.85
CA ILE A 36 4.26 -13.98 -0.19
C ILE A 36 3.41 -12.76 0.19
N MET A 37 3.32 -12.55 1.50
CA MET A 37 2.65 -11.41 2.12
C MET A 37 3.70 -10.52 2.77
N VAL A 38 3.66 -9.23 2.47
CA VAL A 38 4.58 -8.24 3.06
C VAL A 38 3.77 -7.26 3.87
N ARG A 39 4.16 -7.06 5.13
CA ARG A 39 3.64 -5.99 5.99
C ARG A 39 4.63 -4.84 6.00
N ILE A 40 4.14 -3.64 5.69
CA ILE A 40 4.91 -2.40 5.62
C ILE A 40 4.37 -1.47 6.71
N PRO A 41 5.17 -1.11 7.73
CA PRO A 41 4.76 -0.16 8.75
C PRO A 41 4.42 1.20 8.15
N LEU A 42 3.29 1.79 8.55
CA LEU A 42 2.81 3.06 7.97
C LEU A 42 3.78 4.22 8.25
N GLU A 43 4.45 4.19 9.40
CA GLU A 43 5.47 5.17 9.81
C GLU A 43 6.69 5.21 8.90
N LEU A 44 6.96 4.13 8.15
CA LEU A 44 8.06 4.06 7.19
C LEU A 44 7.61 4.46 5.77
N CYS A 45 6.30 4.52 5.51
CA CYS A 45 5.75 4.82 4.20
C CYS A 45 5.99 6.29 3.83
N SER A 46 6.78 6.50 2.78
CA SER A 46 7.01 7.84 2.22
C SER A 46 5.90 8.23 1.25
N TYR A 47 5.47 7.29 0.39
CA TYR A 47 4.37 7.49 -0.54
C TYR A 47 3.80 6.16 -1.04
N VAL A 48 2.60 6.24 -1.60
CA VAL A 48 1.93 5.16 -2.32
C VAL A 48 1.52 5.64 -3.70
N ILE A 49 1.68 4.78 -4.71
CA ILE A 49 1.18 5.00 -6.07
C ILE A 49 0.16 3.91 -6.37
N HIS A 50 -1.06 4.32 -6.72
CA HIS A 50 -2.09 3.40 -7.18
C HIS A 50 -1.89 3.08 -8.67
N VAL A 51 -2.42 1.94 -9.13
CA VAL A 51 -2.33 1.55 -10.55
C VAL A 51 -2.96 2.58 -11.52
N SER A 52 -3.85 3.44 -11.04
CA SER A 52 -4.37 4.60 -11.81
C SER A 52 -3.30 5.65 -12.13
N GLY A 53 -2.12 5.58 -11.50
CA GLY A 53 -1.05 6.58 -11.60
C GLY A 53 -1.13 7.67 -10.53
N GLU A 54 -2.19 7.69 -9.70
CA GLU A 54 -2.32 8.65 -8.61
C GLU A 54 -1.32 8.33 -7.48
N ARG A 55 -0.68 9.39 -6.96
CA ARG A 55 0.26 9.33 -5.84
C ARG A 55 -0.37 9.94 -4.60
N TYR A 56 -0.18 9.26 -3.47
CA TYR A 56 -0.63 9.68 -2.14
C TYR A 56 0.57 9.73 -1.20
N SER A 57 0.67 10.76 -0.38
CA SER A 57 1.77 10.95 0.56
C SER A 57 1.36 11.70 1.82
N GLY A 58 2.09 11.47 2.91
CA GLY A 58 1.70 11.99 4.22
C GLY A 58 0.56 11.19 4.84
N LYS A 59 0.48 11.24 6.18
CA LYS A 59 -0.37 10.34 6.97
C LYS A 59 -1.86 10.45 6.62
N GLU A 60 -2.36 11.68 6.43
CA GLU A 60 -3.79 11.93 6.16
C GLU A 60 -4.22 11.40 4.79
N GLU A 61 -3.49 11.71 3.72
CA GLU A 61 -3.80 11.22 2.37
C GLU A 61 -3.73 9.69 2.31
N LEU A 62 -2.70 9.09 2.89
CA LEU A 62 -2.54 7.65 2.93
C LEU A 62 -3.70 6.98 3.67
N THR A 63 -4.09 7.52 4.84
CA THR A 63 -5.23 6.99 5.60
C THR A 63 -6.53 7.10 4.80
N ALA A 64 -6.79 8.24 4.18
CA ALA A 64 -7.98 8.45 3.34
C ALA A 64 -8.00 7.50 2.13
N PHE A 65 -6.86 7.32 1.47
CA PHE A 65 -6.69 6.40 0.35
C PHE A 65 -7.01 4.96 0.74
N PHE A 66 -6.45 4.47 1.85
CA PHE A 66 -6.68 3.11 2.31
C PHE A 66 -8.14 2.85 2.71
N ASN A 67 -8.76 3.81 3.40
CA ASN A 67 -10.18 3.73 3.74
C ASN A 67 -11.06 3.69 2.48
N ARG A 68 -10.68 4.40 1.42
CA ARG A 68 -11.43 4.43 0.16
C ARG A 68 -11.30 3.11 -0.63
N ILE A 69 -10.12 2.50 -0.67
CA ILE A 69 -9.92 1.24 -1.44
C ILE A 69 -10.50 0.03 -0.72
N LEU A 70 -10.55 0.03 0.61
CA LEU A 70 -11.04 -1.10 1.40
C LEU A 70 -12.55 -1.04 1.70
N ALA A 71 -13.24 0.04 1.33
CA ALA A 71 -14.69 0.19 1.39
C ALA A 71 -15.37 -0.51 0.21
#